data_AF-A0A1B8ANF1-F1
#
_entry.id   AF-A0A1B8ANF1-F1
#
_cell.length_a   1.000
_cell.length_b   1.000
_cell.length_c   1.000
_cell.angle_alpha   90.00
_cell.angle_beta   90.00
_cell.angle_gamma   90.00
#
_symmetry.space_group_name_H-M   'P 1'
#
loop_
_entity.id
_entity.type
_entity.pdbx_description
1 polymer ?
#
loop_
_entity_poly.entity_id
_entity_poly.type
_entity_poly.pdbx_seq_one_letter_code
_entity_poly.pdbx_strand_id
1 'polypeptide(L)'
;MSSYSSSIPSSFSASPTSSFASLSFSSQSSFSSREGGTVNDEIDMIKTWFSVLTDTERASALDSMAELPSLREIEPLIQALKDRKKELWKQQQELIIQPPVKPKWIMPAFPHNSQDPRWAAKWLRALRLHKYEQSLVGLSPAQVSRLEDEDLQKLGIDTVGARTKMLRAIHTR
;
A
#
# COMPACT_ATOMS: atom_id res chain seq x y z
N MET A 1 -15.64 0.83 -61.30
CA MET A 1 -16.60 1.47 -62.22
C MET A 1 -18.00 1.20 -61.67
N SER A 2 -18.89 2.15 -61.40
CA SER A 2 -18.76 3.61 -61.28
C SER A 2 -19.91 4.10 -60.40
N SER A 3 -19.68 5.11 -59.56
CA SER A 3 -20.75 5.73 -58.76
C SER A 3 -21.57 6.70 -59.60
N TYR A 4 -22.91 6.62 -59.56
CA TYR A 4 -23.78 7.69 -60.05
C TYR A 4 -25.00 7.88 -59.15
N SER A 5 -25.22 9.13 -58.76
CA SER A 5 -26.36 9.62 -57.97
C SER A 5 -27.37 10.31 -58.88
N SER A 6 -28.68 10.28 -58.56
CA SER A 6 -29.60 11.35 -58.97
C SER A 6 -30.93 11.36 -58.21
N SER A 7 -31.32 12.57 -57.83
CA SER A 7 -32.34 13.02 -56.88
C SER A 7 -33.84 12.87 -57.22
N ILE A 8 -34.63 12.88 -56.12
CA ILE A 8 -36.04 13.25 -55.84
C ILE A 8 -36.81 14.14 -56.85
N PRO A 9 -38.15 13.97 -56.97
CA PRO A 9 -39.15 14.92 -56.37
C PRO A 9 -40.45 14.22 -55.83
N SER A 10 -41.43 14.80 -55.10
CA SER A 10 -41.52 16.04 -54.26
C SER A 10 -42.86 16.17 -53.45
N SER A 11 -42.78 16.51 -52.14
CA SER A 11 -43.60 17.52 -51.41
C SER A 11 -45.08 17.28 -50.98
N PHE A 12 -45.46 18.02 -49.90
CA PHE A 12 -46.78 18.16 -49.21
C PHE A 12 -47.15 17.03 -48.21
N SER A 13 -47.67 17.25 -46.98
CA SER A 13 -48.18 18.47 -46.31
C SER A 13 -47.92 18.51 -44.79
N ALA A 14 -48.20 19.66 -44.17
CA ALA A 14 -47.83 20.18 -42.85
C ALA A 14 -48.35 19.46 -41.57
N SER A 15 -47.43 19.31 -40.58
CA SER A 15 -47.50 19.85 -39.19
C SER A 15 -48.62 19.42 -38.19
N PRO A 16 -48.52 19.74 -36.87
CA PRO A 16 -47.43 19.38 -35.95
C PRO A 16 -47.93 18.99 -34.52
N THR A 17 -47.43 17.91 -33.90
CA THR A 17 -47.53 17.74 -32.42
C THR A 17 -46.33 16.99 -31.82
N SER A 18 -46.17 17.15 -30.50
CA SER A 18 -45.17 16.52 -29.62
C SER A 18 -43.80 17.21 -29.56
N SER A 19 -43.67 18.07 -28.55
CA SER A 19 -42.41 18.68 -28.12
C SER A 19 -41.44 17.61 -27.62
N PHE A 20 -40.32 17.40 -28.33
CA PHE A 20 -39.20 16.67 -27.75
C PHE A 20 -38.49 17.56 -26.72
N ALA A 21 -38.33 17.05 -25.49
CA ALA A 21 -37.51 17.71 -24.50
C ALA A 21 -36.04 17.53 -24.90
N SER A 22 -35.38 18.62 -25.30
CA SER A 22 -33.94 18.63 -25.61
C SER A 22 -33.13 18.39 -24.33
N LEU A 23 -32.78 17.14 -24.07
CA LEU A 23 -31.85 16.78 -23.00
C LEU A 23 -30.43 17.23 -23.38
N SER A 24 -30.10 18.47 -23.02
CA SER A 24 -28.72 18.97 -23.09
C SER A 24 -27.85 18.18 -22.11
N PHE A 25 -27.03 17.28 -22.64
CA PHE A 25 -26.04 16.52 -21.86
C PHE A 25 -24.89 17.44 -21.44
N SER A 26 -25.13 18.21 -20.37
CA SER A 26 -24.09 18.97 -19.69
C SER A 26 -23.22 18.02 -18.88
N SER A 27 -22.24 17.42 -19.55
CA SER A 27 -21.15 16.65 -18.94
C SER A 27 -20.32 17.57 -18.03
N GLN A 28 -20.70 17.69 -16.76
CA GLN A 28 -19.92 18.42 -15.76
C GLN A 28 -20.16 17.92 -14.32
N SER A 29 -19.83 16.64 -14.10
CA SER A 29 -19.34 16.19 -12.79
C SER A 29 -17.89 15.72 -12.97
N SER A 30 -16.98 16.64 -12.68
CA SER A 30 -15.53 16.43 -12.77
C SER A 30 -15.11 15.19 -11.98
N PHE A 31 -14.44 14.25 -12.64
CA PHE A 31 -13.76 13.13 -11.99
C PHE A 31 -12.63 13.67 -11.10
N SER A 32 -12.95 13.93 -9.83
CA SER A 32 -12.02 14.32 -8.79
C SER A 32 -11.87 13.15 -7.82
N SER A 33 -10.78 12.40 -7.98
CA SER A 33 -10.45 11.27 -7.12
C SER A 33 -10.29 11.72 -5.66
N ARG A 34 -11.30 11.45 -4.83
CA ARG A 34 -11.19 11.39 -3.37
C ARG A 34 -11.94 10.14 -2.90
N GLU A 35 -11.18 9.09 -2.61
CA GLU A 35 -11.67 8.00 -1.76
C GLU A 35 -12.17 8.61 -0.44
N GLY A 36 -13.38 8.26 -0.02
CA GLY A 36 -14.00 8.82 1.18
C GLY A 36 -15.42 9.38 0.99
N GLY A 37 -16.23 8.76 0.13
CA GLY A 37 -17.67 8.75 0.39
C GLY A 37 -17.90 7.99 1.70
N THR A 38 -18.67 8.54 2.63
CA THR A 38 -19.05 7.82 3.84
C THR A 38 -20.07 6.74 3.47
N VAL A 39 -20.19 5.69 4.28
CA VAL A 39 -21.19 4.62 4.07
C VAL A 39 -22.62 5.22 3.99
N ASN A 40 -22.86 6.35 4.67
CA ASN A 40 -24.10 7.10 4.60
C ASN A 40 -24.35 7.71 3.20
N ASP A 41 -23.33 8.26 2.55
CA ASP A 41 -23.44 8.82 1.19
C ASP A 41 -23.74 7.72 0.15
N GLU A 42 -23.13 6.54 0.31
CA GLU A 42 -23.44 5.36 -0.50
C GLU A 42 -24.88 4.88 -0.28
N ILE A 43 -25.35 4.83 0.97
CA ILE A 43 -26.73 4.48 1.33
C ILE A 43 -27.73 5.49 0.74
N ASP A 44 -27.44 6.79 0.78
CA ASP A 44 -28.34 7.82 0.26
C ASP A 44 -28.37 7.83 -1.29
N MET A 45 -27.26 7.47 -1.94
CA MET A 45 -27.23 7.21 -3.37
C MET A 45 -28.09 5.98 -3.74
N ILE A 46 -28.01 4.88 -2.97
CA ILE A 46 -28.86 3.70 -3.16
C ILE A 46 -30.36 4.05 -2.98
N LYS A 47 -30.74 4.79 -1.93
CA LYS A 47 -32.12 5.27 -1.74
C LYS A 47 -32.61 6.09 -2.94
N THR A 48 -31.75 6.95 -3.47
CA THR A 48 -32.06 7.80 -4.64
C THR A 48 -32.35 6.94 -5.87
N TRP A 49 -31.56 5.90 -6.14
CA TRP A 49 -31.82 4.96 -7.23
C TRP A 49 -33.11 4.16 -7.02
N PHE A 50 -33.35 3.66 -5.80
CA PHE A 50 -34.54 2.87 -5.47
C PHE A 50 -35.85 3.68 -5.46
N SER A 51 -35.76 5.02 -5.40
CA SER A 51 -36.89 5.94 -5.52
C SER A 51 -37.42 6.10 -6.95
N VAL A 52 -36.67 5.65 -7.98
CA VAL A 52 -37.10 5.71 -9.40
C VAL A 52 -37.87 4.46 -9.82
N LEU A 53 -37.71 3.35 -9.08
CA LEU A 53 -38.35 2.06 -9.35
C LEU A 53 -39.76 1.98 -8.76
N THR A 54 -40.67 1.31 -9.46
CA THR A 54 -41.99 0.92 -8.94
C THR A 54 -41.88 -0.13 -7.83
N ASP A 55 -42.90 -0.29 -6.99
CA ASP A 55 -42.83 -1.23 -5.85
C ASP A 55 -42.59 -2.69 -6.27
N THR A 56 -43.08 -3.09 -7.44
CA THR A 56 -42.83 -4.42 -8.02
C THR A 56 -41.39 -4.60 -8.49
N GLU A 57 -40.82 -3.60 -9.19
CA GLU A 57 -39.42 -3.63 -9.62
C GLU A 57 -38.47 -3.58 -8.42
N ARG A 58 -38.84 -2.80 -7.40
CA ARG A 58 -38.11 -2.70 -6.13
C ARG A 58 -38.09 -4.03 -5.38
N ALA A 59 -39.21 -4.76 -5.35
CA ALA A 59 -39.29 -6.09 -4.77
C ALA A 59 -38.38 -7.09 -5.50
N SER A 60 -38.46 -7.17 -6.84
CA SER A 60 -37.61 -8.07 -7.64
C SER A 60 -36.11 -7.72 -7.55
N ALA A 61 -35.77 -6.43 -7.43
CA ALA A 61 -34.38 -6.00 -7.21
C ALA A 61 -33.86 -6.43 -5.83
N LEU A 62 -34.66 -6.30 -4.77
CA LEU A 62 -34.29 -6.77 -3.43
C LEU A 62 -34.16 -8.29 -3.35
N ASP A 63 -35.05 -9.02 -4.01
CA ASP A 63 -35.00 -10.49 -4.12
C ASP A 63 -33.71 -10.93 -4.82
N SER A 64 -33.39 -10.30 -5.97
CA SER A 64 -32.14 -10.53 -6.71
C SER A 64 -30.88 -10.18 -5.91
N MET A 65 -30.96 -9.20 -4.98
CA MET A 65 -29.86 -8.85 -4.07
C MET A 65 -29.73 -9.82 -2.89
N ALA A 66 -30.81 -10.49 -2.48
CA ALA A 66 -30.80 -11.52 -1.43
C ALA A 66 -30.27 -12.86 -1.96
N GLU A 67 -30.51 -13.17 -3.23
CA GLU A 67 -29.95 -14.33 -3.96
C GLU A 67 -28.46 -14.18 -4.33
N LEU A 68 -27.85 -13.00 -4.15
CA LEU A 68 -26.40 -12.87 -4.27
C LEU A 68 -25.73 -13.59 -3.10
N PRO A 69 -24.79 -14.53 -3.34
CA PRO A 69 -24.13 -15.24 -2.26
C PRO A 69 -23.41 -14.24 -1.36
N SER A 70 -23.90 -14.14 -0.14
CA SER A 70 -23.51 -13.09 0.80
C SER A 70 -22.03 -13.24 1.18
N LEU A 71 -21.43 -12.17 1.71
CA LEU A 71 -20.04 -12.22 2.24
C LEU A 71 -19.82 -13.38 3.23
N ARG A 72 -20.90 -13.85 3.88
CA ARG A 72 -20.90 -14.99 4.81
C ARG A 72 -20.76 -16.35 4.12
N GLU A 73 -21.17 -16.50 2.87
CA GLU A 73 -21.06 -17.75 2.10
C GLU A 73 -19.68 -17.92 1.45
N ILE A 74 -18.98 -16.83 1.16
CA ILE A 74 -17.59 -16.88 0.68
C ILE A 74 -16.56 -16.97 1.83
N GLU A 75 -16.91 -16.62 3.06
CA GLU A 75 -16.03 -16.78 4.23
C GLU A 75 -15.50 -18.21 4.44
N PRO A 76 -16.30 -19.31 4.35
CA PRO A 76 -15.75 -20.67 4.44
C PRO A 76 -14.75 -20.99 3.32
N LEU A 77 -14.92 -20.45 2.11
CA LEU A 77 -13.96 -20.60 1.01
C LEU A 77 -12.67 -19.82 1.28
N ILE A 78 -12.80 -18.57 1.77
CA ILE A 78 -11.66 -17.74 2.19
C ILE A 78 -10.89 -18.44 3.32
N GLN A 79 -11.59 -19.03 4.29
CA GLN A 79 -10.98 -19.79 5.38
C GLN A 79 -10.26 -21.05 4.88
N ALA A 80 -10.89 -21.84 4.00
CA ALA A 80 -10.25 -23.00 3.38
C ALA A 80 -8.98 -22.63 2.59
N LEU A 81 -8.96 -21.48 1.91
CA LEU A 81 -7.78 -20.96 1.21
C LEU A 81 -6.67 -20.50 2.17
N LYS A 82 -7.03 -19.81 3.27
CA LYS A 82 -6.09 -19.44 4.35
C LYS A 82 -5.43 -20.69 4.96
N ASP A 83 -6.22 -21.73 5.25
CA ASP A 83 -5.73 -22.98 5.82
C ASP A 83 -4.89 -23.76 4.81
N ARG A 84 -5.28 -23.83 3.53
CA ARG A 84 -4.44 -24.46 2.49
C ARG A 84 -3.08 -23.77 2.34
N LYS A 85 -3.02 -22.44 2.41
CA LYS A 85 -1.75 -21.69 2.42
C LYS A 85 -0.89 -22.04 3.65
N LYS A 86 -1.51 -22.18 4.81
CA LYS A 86 -0.83 -22.56 6.07
C LYS A 86 -0.26 -23.97 5.99
N GLU A 87 -1.00 -24.94 5.45
CA GLU A 87 -0.51 -26.31 5.26
C GLU A 87 0.63 -26.38 4.22
N LEU A 88 0.54 -25.63 3.11
CA LEU A 88 1.64 -25.54 2.14
C LEU A 88 2.92 -24.94 2.76
N TRP A 89 2.80 -23.98 3.68
CA TRP A 89 3.94 -23.48 4.44
C TRP A 89 4.54 -24.54 5.38
N LYS A 90 3.72 -25.33 6.09
CA LYS A 90 4.23 -26.45 6.90
C LYS A 90 4.94 -27.50 6.04
N GLN A 91 4.32 -27.95 4.96
CA GLN A 91 4.90 -28.93 4.03
C GLN A 91 6.24 -28.43 3.46
N GLN A 92 6.31 -27.15 3.08
CA GLN A 92 7.57 -26.53 2.67
C GLN A 92 8.61 -26.54 3.81
N GLN A 93 8.22 -26.31 5.06
CA GLN A 93 9.13 -26.37 6.22
C GLN A 93 9.57 -27.80 6.57
N GLU A 94 8.72 -28.82 6.36
CA GLU A 94 9.03 -30.24 6.58
C GLU A 94 9.94 -30.82 5.50
N LEU A 95 9.79 -30.37 4.24
CA LEU A 95 10.67 -30.76 3.12
C LEU A 95 12.06 -30.11 3.20
N ILE A 96 12.23 -28.98 3.90
CA ILE A 96 13.54 -28.41 4.15
C ILE A 96 14.16 -29.14 5.37
N ILE A 97 15.20 -29.93 5.10
CA ILE A 97 15.93 -30.79 6.06
C ILE A 97 16.50 -30.01 7.28
N GLN A 98 16.48 -28.68 7.27
CA GLN A 98 16.63 -27.86 8.47
C GLN A 98 15.59 -26.72 8.48
N PRO A 99 14.97 -26.39 9.62
CA PRO A 99 14.09 -25.23 9.70
C PRO A 99 14.85 -23.96 9.29
N PRO A 100 14.22 -23.01 8.57
CA PRO A 100 14.88 -21.77 8.15
C PRO A 100 15.26 -20.94 9.38
N VAL A 101 16.50 -21.13 9.84
CA VAL A 101 17.08 -20.36 10.92
C VAL A 101 17.15 -18.91 10.49
N LYS A 102 16.26 -18.08 11.04
CA LYS A 102 16.34 -16.62 10.88
C LYS A 102 17.75 -16.23 11.31
N PRO A 103 18.60 -15.65 10.43
CA PRO A 103 19.99 -15.41 10.76
C PRO A 103 20.02 -14.55 12.01
N LYS A 104 20.55 -15.10 13.11
CA LYS A 104 20.66 -14.37 14.37
C LYS A 104 21.51 -13.15 14.06
N TRP A 105 20.95 -11.95 14.24
CA TRP A 105 21.71 -10.74 14.00
C TRP A 105 22.82 -10.65 15.06
N ILE A 106 24.06 -10.91 14.63
CA ILE A 106 25.27 -10.83 15.43
C ILE A 106 25.73 -9.36 15.43
N MET A 107 26.17 -8.87 16.58
CA MET A 107 26.76 -7.53 16.66
C MET A 107 28.02 -7.47 15.79
N PRO A 108 28.13 -6.54 14.83
CA PRO A 108 29.33 -6.41 14.01
C PRO A 108 30.51 -5.94 14.86
N ALA A 109 31.64 -6.66 14.76
CA ALA A 109 32.87 -6.33 15.47
C ALA A 109 33.37 -4.91 15.12
N PHE A 110 33.96 -4.22 16.09
CA PHE A 110 34.50 -2.88 15.89
C PHE A 110 35.80 -2.90 15.05
N PRO A 111 35.93 -2.03 14.02
CA PRO A 111 37.07 -2.04 13.10
C PRO A 111 38.31 -1.33 13.68
N HIS A 112 38.90 -1.89 14.74
CA HIS A 112 40.01 -1.32 15.53
C HIS A 112 41.21 -0.77 14.72
N ASN A 113 41.55 -1.38 13.57
CA ASN A 113 42.67 -0.98 12.71
C ASN A 113 42.25 -0.74 11.24
N SER A 114 41.05 -0.21 11.01
CA SER A 114 40.63 0.15 9.65
C SER A 114 41.28 1.48 9.21
N GLN A 115 42.00 1.42 8.10
CA GLN A 115 42.57 2.58 7.42
C GLN A 115 41.58 3.20 6.40
N ASP A 116 40.39 2.62 6.22
CA ASP A 116 39.39 3.12 5.26
C ASP A 116 38.85 4.49 5.73
N PRO A 117 38.87 5.55 4.92
CA PRO A 117 38.25 6.84 5.29
C PRO A 117 36.72 6.73 5.44
N ARG A 118 36.11 5.64 4.98
CA ARG A 118 34.68 5.31 5.09
C ARG A 118 34.37 4.27 6.18
N TRP A 119 35.31 4.00 7.09
CA TRP A 119 35.16 3.00 8.15
C TRP A 119 33.90 3.21 8.99
N ALA A 120 33.65 4.45 9.44
CA ALA A 120 32.51 4.80 10.30
C ALA A 120 31.19 4.53 9.58
N ALA A 121 31.09 4.98 8.33
CA ALA A 121 29.94 4.77 7.45
C ALA A 121 29.60 3.28 7.26
N LYS A 122 30.61 2.43 7.08
CA LYS A 122 30.46 0.97 6.91
C LYS A 122 29.99 0.30 8.21
N TRP A 123 30.63 0.61 9.33
CA TRP A 123 30.30 0.05 10.65
C TRP A 123 28.91 0.51 11.15
N LEU A 124 28.59 1.80 11.03
CA LEU A 124 27.30 2.34 11.43
C LEU A 124 26.14 1.80 10.58
N ARG A 125 26.34 1.53 9.27
CA ARG A 125 25.33 0.84 8.45
C ARG A 125 25.07 -0.58 8.97
N ALA A 126 26.10 -1.33 9.32
CA ALA A 126 25.95 -2.66 9.93
C ALA A 126 25.19 -2.59 11.27
N LEU A 127 25.46 -1.56 12.10
CA LEU A 127 24.71 -1.29 13.34
C LEU A 127 23.32 -0.66 13.15
N ARG A 128 22.93 -0.28 11.93
CA ARG A 128 21.74 0.54 11.63
C ARG A 128 21.71 1.91 12.35
N LEU A 129 22.89 2.48 12.61
CA LEU A 129 23.10 3.79 13.25
C LEU A 129 23.66 4.86 12.28
N HIS A 130 23.48 4.67 10.97
CA HIS A 130 24.05 5.51 9.91
C HIS A 130 23.66 7.00 9.95
N LYS A 131 22.62 7.39 10.72
CA LYS A 131 22.30 8.80 11.00
C LYS A 131 23.48 9.54 11.67
N TYR A 132 24.24 8.85 12.52
CA TYR A 132 25.36 9.39 13.29
C TYR A 132 26.70 9.33 12.56
N GLU A 133 26.70 9.12 11.23
CA GLU A 133 27.94 9.07 10.43
C GLU A 133 28.73 10.37 10.58
N GLN A 134 28.06 11.52 10.50
CA GLN A 134 28.67 12.86 10.59
C GLN A 134 29.35 13.13 11.95
N SER A 135 28.82 12.57 13.04
CA SER A 135 29.39 12.69 14.39
C SER A 135 30.76 12.01 14.57
N LEU A 136 31.11 11.08 13.67
CA LEU A 136 32.38 10.33 13.72
C LEU A 136 33.30 10.63 12.53
N VAL A 137 32.93 11.57 11.65
CA VAL A 137 33.82 12.03 10.57
C VAL A 137 35.02 12.76 11.16
N GLY A 138 36.22 12.38 10.71
CA GLY A 138 37.49 12.96 11.18
C GLY A 138 38.12 12.26 12.39
N LEU A 139 37.42 11.32 13.04
CA LEU A 139 38.00 10.49 14.09
C LEU A 139 38.55 9.17 13.51
N SER A 140 39.70 8.73 14.04
CA SER A 140 40.22 7.38 13.78
C SER A 140 39.51 6.33 14.63
N PRO A 141 39.44 5.05 14.20
CA PRO A 141 38.85 3.99 15.01
C PRO A 141 39.49 3.85 16.40
N ALA A 142 40.81 4.05 16.48
CA ALA A 142 41.58 3.96 17.73
C ALA A 142 41.33 5.12 18.72
N GLN A 143 40.80 6.25 18.25
CA GLN A 143 40.27 7.31 19.11
C GLN A 143 38.86 6.95 19.57
N VAL A 144 38.00 6.49 18.65
CA VAL A 144 36.60 6.13 18.98
C VAL A 144 36.52 4.96 19.98
N SER A 145 37.47 4.02 19.95
CA SER A 145 37.56 2.95 20.95
C SER A 145 37.96 3.40 22.37
N ARG A 146 38.27 4.69 22.57
CA ARG A 146 38.63 5.28 23.88
C ARG A 146 37.55 6.21 24.43
N LEU A 147 36.46 6.44 23.69
CA LEU A 147 35.39 7.35 24.08
C LEU A 147 34.42 6.67 25.04
N GLU A 148 33.99 7.40 26.07
CA GLU A 148 32.91 6.98 26.98
C GLU A 148 31.55 7.57 26.57
N ASP A 149 30.48 7.22 27.30
CA ASP A 149 29.11 7.64 27.01
C ASP A 149 28.96 9.18 26.94
N GLU A 150 29.64 9.89 27.84
CA GLU A 150 29.67 11.35 27.91
C GLU A 150 30.30 12.00 26.67
N ASP A 151 31.35 11.40 26.10
CA ASP A 151 32.02 11.95 24.91
C ASP A 151 31.21 11.65 23.63
N LEU A 152 30.58 10.48 23.56
CA LEU A 152 29.60 10.19 22.50
C LEU A 152 28.40 11.15 22.55
N GLN A 153 27.96 11.56 23.74
CA GLN A 153 26.94 12.59 23.88
C GLN A 153 27.41 13.96 23.37
N LYS A 154 28.65 14.39 23.69
CA LYS A 154 29.24 15.65 23.18
C LYS A 154 29.37 15.67 21.65
N LEU A 155 29.56 14.51 21.01
CA LEU A 155 29.60 14.36 19.55
C LEU A 155 28.21 14.38 18.87
N GLY A 156 27.12 14.59 19.62
CA GLY A 156 25.75 14.66 19.09
C GLY A 156 25.03 13.32 18.96
N ILE A 157 25.44 12.31 19.73
CA ILE A 157 24.70 11.03 19.84
C ILE A 157 23.73 11.14 21.03
N ASP A 158 22.67 11.91 20.83
CA ASP A 158 21.71 12.29 21.88
C ASP A 158 20.97 11.08 22.49
N THR A 159 20.78 10.02 21.70
CA THR A 159 19.99 8.86 22.12
C THR A 159 20.83 7.85 22.90
N VAL A 160 20.51 7.67 24.18
CA VAL A 160 21.16 6.68 25.07
C VAL A 160 21.24 5.30 24.43
N GLY A 161 20.16 4.85 23.78
CA GLY A 161 20.12 3.55 23.09
C GLY A 161 21.14 3.41 21.94
N ALA A 162 21.50 4.50 21.24
CA ALA A 162 22.56 4.47 20.25
C ALA A 162 23.94 4.40 20.92
N ARG A 163 24.17 5.20 21.97
CA ARG A 163 25.45 5.19 22.72
C ARG A 163 25.74 3.84 23.35
N THR A 164 24.78 3.27 24.10
CA THR A 164 24.89 1.92 24.67
C THR A 164 25.15 0.85 23.60
N LYS A 165 24.55 1.00 22.41
CA LYS A 165 24.78 0.06 21.29
C LYS A 165 26.17 0.21 20.67
N MET A 166 26.68 1.44 20.53
CA MET A 166 28.04 1.69 20.07
C MET A 166 29.07 1.16 21.08
N LEU A 167 28.96 1.53 22.36
CA LEU A 167 29.86 1.07 23.42
C LEU A 167 29.87 -0.47 23.52
N ARG A 168 28.70 -1.12 23.43
CA ARG A 168 28.62 -2.58 23.37
C ARG A 168 29.37 -3.13 22.15
N ALA A 169 29.19 -2.55 20.96
CA ALA A 169 29.87 -3.02 19.74
C ALA A 169 31.38 -2.75 19.75
N ILE A 170 31.85 -1.73 20.48
CA ILE A 170 33.28 -1.44 20.71
C ILE A 170 33.88 -2.46 21.69
N HIS A 171 33.20 -2.75 22.80
CA HIS A 171 33.70 -3.66 23.84
C HIS A 171 33.50 -5.15 23.52
N THR A 172 32.61 -5.50 22.58
CA THR A 172 32.44 -6.89 22.11
C THR A 172 33.63 -7.26 21.23
N ARG A 173 34.52 -8.10 21.76
CA ARG A 173 35.62 -8.75 21.04
C ARG A 173 35.14 -10.02 20.34
#